data_AF-A0A2H0DYY8-F1
#
_entry.id   AF-A0A2H0DYY8-F1
#
_cell.length_a   1.000
_cell.length_b   1.000
_cell.length_c   1.000
_cell.angle_alpha   90.00
_cell.angle_beta   90.00
_cell.angle_gamma   90.00
#
_symmetry.space_group_name_H-M   'P 1'
#
loop_
_entity.id
_entity.type
_entity.pdbx_description
1 polymer ?
#
loop_
_entity_poly.entity_id
_entity_poly.type
_entity_poly.pdbx_seq_one_letter_code
_entity_poly.pdbx_strand_id
1 'polypeptide(L)'
;MFKNILKITLPTLLILALFIGLSSYAQAEDDSTADEATTEQYEEEAVENTETGVLDAIGGVVQNRAQKLRDDVNAVRATFQEKRSETQSEMEAKRAEVQGNVEERRAEMEAKKAELEANMTERRAELEAKKEERRTAIKEEMAKRARAYIDRTVKRFEAAIERINVAITRVESRIAKIQDEHSEIDTTEASSFLETAKSQLSQAQVSLSSVNTAVETALASENPKDSFESTVKSVFEETKTYVKSAHSSVVDSVSSLKASIENSRPEEPANDDDNSSEEN
;
A
#
# COMPACT_ATOMS: atom_id res chain seq x y z
N MET A 1 -7.51 30.64 35.76
CA MET A 1 -7.75 29.34 36.42
C MET A 1 -8.19 28.35 35.36
N PHE A 2 -7.30 27.42 35.02
CA PHE A 2 -7.47 26.39 34.00
C PHE A 2 -8.45 25.31 34.47
N LYS A 3 -9.42 24.94 33.64
CA LYS A 3 -10.06 23.62 33.68
C LYS A 3 -10.20 23.08 32.27
N ASN A 4 -9.35 22.09 32.01
CA ASN A 4 -9.51 21.00 31.06
C ASN A 4 -10.95 20.45 31.05
N ILE A 5 -11.39 19.91 29.91
CA ILE A 5 -11.77 18.49 29.74
C ILE A 5 -12.16 18.30 28.27
N LEU A 6 -11.20 17.86 27.46
CA LEU A 6 -11.44 17.28 26.14
C LEU A 6 -11.54 15.76 26.35
N LYS A 7 -12.77 15.22 26.36
CA LYS A 7 -13.01 13.77 26.33
C LYS A 7 -13.02 13.32 24.88
N ILE A 8 -11.94 12.69 24.42
CA ILE A 8 -11.96 11.91 23.18
C ILE A 8 -11.80 10.45 23.57
N THR A 9 -12.91 9.75 23.51
CA THR A 9 -13.05 8.30 23.62
C THR A 9 -12.43 7.64 22.38
N LEU A 10 -11.42 6.79 22.59
CA LEU A 10 -10.92 5.85 21.59
C LEU A 10 -12.01 4.85 21.19
N PRO A 11 -12.25 4.58 19.90
CA PRO A 11 -12.75 3.29 19.46
C PRO A 11 -11.57 2.37 19.10
N THR A 12 -11.57 1.25 19.79
CA THR A 12 -10.76 0.04 19.62
C THR A 12 -10.62 -0.40 18.15
N LEU A 13 -9.38 -0.69 17.78
CA LEU A 13 -8.94 -1.11 16.47
C LEU A 13 -9.43 -2.53 16.14
N LEU A 14 -9.83 -2.65 14.89
CA LEU A 14 -10.54 -3.72 14.21
C LEU A 14 -9.60 -4.90 13.91
N ILE A 15 -9.94 -6.08 14.42
CA ILE A 15 -9.29 -7.36 14.09
C ILE A 15 -9.78 -7.78 12.71
N LEU A 16 -8.95 -7.63 11.68
CA LEU A 16 -9.18 -8.19 10.35
C LEU A 16 -8.26 -9.41 10.17
N ALA A 17 -8.76 -10.58 10.56
CA ALA A 17 -8.12 -11.86 10.26
C ALA A 17 -8.35 -12.20 8.79
N LEU A 18 -7.29 -12.07 8.00
CA LEU A 18 -7.24 -12.33 6.58
C LEU A 18 -6.79 -13.79 6.37
N PHE A 19 -7.76 -14.70 6.32
CA PHE A 19 -7.54 -16.12 6.02
C PHE A 19 -7.52 -16.30 4.48
N ILE A 20 -6.32 -16.27 3.89
CA ILE A 20 -6.08 -16.68 2.51
C ILE A 20 -5.75 -18.18 2.50
N GLY A 21 -6.62 -18.95 1.84
CA GLY A 21 -6.27 -19.86 0.76
C GLY A 21 -5.22 -20.95 1.00
N LEU A 22 -5.71 -22.15 1.30
CA LEU A 22 -5.18 -23.42 0.78
C LEU A 22 -6.29 -23.95 -0.16
N SER A 23 -6.14 -23.84 -1.48
CA SER A 23 -5.46 -24.81 -2.36
C SER A 23 -6.05 -26.23 -2.26
N SER A 24 -7.00 -26.49 -3.17
CA SER A 24 -7.01 -27.64 -4.07
C SER A 24 -7.00 -29.04 -3.44
N TYR A 25 -8.19 -29.60 -3.20
CA TYR A 25 -8.42 -31.02 -3.47
C TYR A 25 -9.36 -31.13 -4.67
N ALA A 26 -8.77 -31.40 -5.83
CA ALA A 26 -9.45 -31.97 -6.96
C ALA A 26 -9.74 -33.43 -6.61
N GLN A 27 -10.97 -33.72 -6.20
CA GLN A 27 -11.46 -35.08 -6.08
C GLN A 27 -11.95 -35.46 -7.47
N ALA A 28 -11.07 -36.10 -8.25
CA ALA A 28 -11.49 -36.89 -9.39
C ALA A 28 -12.15 -38.15 -8.80
N GLU A 29 -13.48 -38.13 -8.68
CA GLU A 29 -14.25 -39.37 -8.61
C GLU A 29 -14.16 -40.00 -9.99
N ASP A 30 -13.25 -40.96 -10.10
CA ASP A 30 -13.17 -41.86 -11.25
C ASP A 30 -14.42 -42.73 -11.22
N ASP A 31 -15.35 -42.35 -12.08
CA ASP A 31 -16.49 -43.10 -12.55
C ASP A 31 -15.98 -44.36 -13.27
N SER A 32 -15.75 -45.44 -12.51
CA SER A 32 -15.60 -46.77 -13.08
C SER A 32 -16.85 -47.59 -12.77
N THR A 33 -17.88 -47.33 -13.58
CA THR A 33 -18.70 -48.35 -14.23
C THR A 33 -18.56 -49.74 -13.61
N ALA A 34 -19.45 -50.03 -12.67
CA ALA A 34 -19.85 -51.39 -12.35
C ALA A 34 -20.50 -51.96 -13.62
N ASP A 35 -19.68 -52.58 -14.47
CA ASP A 35 -20.13 -53.34 -15.61
C ASP A 35 -20.15 -54.83 -15.24
N GLU A 36 -21.27 -55.43 -15.57
CA GLU A 36 -21.75 -56.74 -15.17
C GLU A 36 -20.95 -57.85 -15.87
N ALA A 37 -20.58 -58.88 -15.13
CA ALA A 37 -20.29 -60.20 -15.72
C ALA A 37 -20.85 -61.30 -14.82
N THR A 38 -22.17 -61.40 -14.86
CA THR A 38 -22.91 -62.65 -15.07
C THR A 38 -22.55 -63.84 -14.18
N THR A 39 -23.22 -63.95 -13.04
CA THR A 39 -23.45 -65.22 -12.35
C THR A 39 -24.70 -65.86 -12.97
N GLU A 40 -24.52 -66.65 -14.02
CA GLU A 40 -25.58 -67.52 -14.56
C GLU A 40 -25.73 -68.74 -13.66
N GLN A 41 -26.77 -68.72 -12.82
CA GLN A 41 -27.45 -69.91 -12.33
C GLN A 41 -28.26 -70.49 -13.49
N TYR A 42 -27.93 -71.70 -13.93
CA TYR A 42 -28.84 -72.53 -14.71
C TYR A 42 -29.34 -73.67 -13.84
N GLU A 43 -30.66 -73.76 -13.76
CA GLU A 43 -31.39 -74.89 -13.23
C GLU A 43 -31.18 -76.15 -14.07
N GLU A 44 -31.30 -77.24 -13.33
CA GLU A 44 -31.17 -78.64 -13.66
C GLU A 44 -32.34 -79.09 -14.55
N GLU A 45 -32.09 -79.38 -15.83
CA GLU A 45 -32.99 -80.20 -16.66
C GLU A 45 -32.41 -81.60 -16.85
N ALA A 46 -33.18 -82.58 -16.37
CA ALA A 46 -32.96 -84.00 -16.56
C ALA A 46 -33.11 -84.38 -18.04
N VAL A 47 -32.06 -84.97 -18.63
CA VAL A 47 -32.18 -85.75 -19.86
C VAL A 47 -31.61 -87.14 -19.61
N GLU A 48 -32.56 -88.06 -19.45
CA GLU A 48 -32.44 -89.50 -19.43
C GLU A 48 -32.05 -90.04 -20.82
N ASN A 49 -31.45 -91.24 -20.84
CA ASN A 49 -31.06 -92.09 -21.99
C ASN A 49 -29.68 -91.77 -22.59
N THR A 50 -28.80 -92.73 -22.93
CA THR A 50 -28.93 -94.18 -23.12
C THR A 50 -27.53 -94.77 -23.33
N GLU A 51 -27.44 -96.10 -23.20
CA GLU A 51 -26.44 -96.98 -23.84
C GLU A 51 -25.05 -97.11 -23.19
N THR A 52 -25.06 -98.00 -22.19
CA THR A 52 -24.17 -99.16 -22.10
C THR A 52 -23.54 -99.62 -23.42
N GLY A 53 -22.21 -99.67 -23.47
CA GLY A 53 -21.49 -100.49 -24.42
C GLY A 53 -20.01 -100.14 -24.55
N VAL A 54 -19.15 -101.13 -24.30
CA VAL A 54 -17.69 -101.13 -24.56
C VAL A 54 -16.79 -100.55 -23.45
N LEU A 55 -16.69 -101.25 -22.31
CA LEU A 55 -15.86 -100.83 -21.16
C LEU A 55 -14.90 -101.90 -20.60
N ASP A 56 -14.38 -102.83 -21.41
CA ASP A 56 -13.46 -103.87 -20.89
C ASP A 56 -12.18 -104.11 -21.71
N ALA A 57 -11.87 -103.25 -22.68
CA ALA A 57 -10.60 -103.29 -23.42
C ALA A 57 -9.74 -102.01 -23.28
N ILE A 58 -10.21 -100.99 -22.54
CA ILE A 58 -9.56 -99.66 -22.42
C ILE A 58 -8.82 -99.49 -21.07
N GLY A 59 -9.06 -100.36 -20.08
CA GLY A 59 -8.51 -100.24 -18.71
C GLY A 59 -6.97 -100.26 -18.62
N GLY A 60 -6.29 -101.04 -19.47
CA GLY A 60 -4.81 -101.11 -19.48
C GLY A 60 -4.12 -99.91 -20.16
N VAL A 61 -4.79 -99.28 -21.13
CA VAL A 61 -4.30 -98.04 -21.77
C VAL A 61 -4.56 -96.84 -20.86
N VAL A 62 -5.67 -96.84 -20.12
CA VAL A 62 -6.00 -95.79 -19.13
C VAL A 62 -5.06 -95.81 -17.93
N GLN A 63 -4.64 -96.98 -17.42
CA GLN A 63 -3.67 -97.05 -16.33
C GLN A 63 -2.26 -96.56 -16.73
N ASN A 64 -1.75 -96.97 -17.90
CA ASN A 64 -0.46 -96.48 -18.39
C ASN A 64 -0.49 -94.98 -18.71
N ARG A 65 -1.61 -94.49 -19.25
CA ARG A 65 -1.81 -93.06 -19.48
C ARG A 65 -1.95 -92.28 -18.19
N ALA A 66 -2.60 -92.84 -17.17
CA ALA A 66 -2.71 -92.23 -15.84
C ALA A 66 -1.36 -92.18 -15.11
N GLN A 67 -0.52 -93.20 -15.26
CA GLN A 67 0.83 -93.21 -14.67
C GLN A 67 1.75 -92.19 -15.37
N LYS A 68 1.74 -92.17 -16.70
CA LYS A 68 2.46 -91.14 -17.48
C LYS A 68 1.99 -89.72 -17.15
N LEU A 69 0.68 -89.52 -17.01
CA LEU A 69 0.11 -88.24 -16.57
C LEU A 69 0.55 -87.86 -15.16
N ARG A 70 0.65 -88.81 -14.21
CA ARG A 70 1.17 -88.53 -12.87
C ARG A 70 2.64 -88.11 -12.90
N ASP A 71 3.44 -88.79 -13.71
CA ASP A 71 4.87 -88.47 -13.86
C ASP A 71 5.06 -87.11 -14.56
N ASP A 72 4.30 -86.83 -15.61
CA ASP A 72 4.26 -85.53 -16.28
C ASP A 72 3.79 -84.42 -15.34
N VAL A 73 2.74 -84.66 -14.54
CA VAL A 73 2.25 -83.72 -13.52
C VAL A 73 3.28 -83.48 -12.43
N ASN A 74 4.01 -84.51 -11.99
CA ASN A 74 5.08 -84.36 -11.00
C ASN A 74 6.28 -83.58 -11.56
N ALA A 75 6.65 -83.81 -12.82
CA ALA A 75 7.70 -83.05 -13.50
C ALA A 75 7.30 -81.58 -13.73
N VAL A 76 6.05 -81.33 -14.12
CA VAL A 76 5.48 -79.97 -14.24
C VAL A 76 5.44 -79.29 -12.87
N ARG A 77 5.09 -80.02 -11.80
CA ARG A 77 5.07 -79.49 -10.44
C ARG A 77 6.48 -79.14 -9.94
N ALA A 78 7.48 -79.97 -10.23
CA ALA A 78 8.87 -79.72 -9.86
C ALA A 78 9.43 -78.49 -10.59
N THR A 79 9.23 -78.39 -11.91
CA THR A 79 9.66 -77.22 -12.70
C THR A 79 8.89 -75.95 -12.33
N PHE A 80 7.63 -76.07 -11.96
CA PHE A 80 6.84 -74.95 -11.44
C PHE A 80 7.33 -74.51 -10.05
N GLN A 81 7.69 -75.44 -9.17
CA GLN A 81 8.26 -75.12 -7.86
C GLN A 81 9.62 -74.43 -7.98
N GLU A 82 10.49 -74.91 -8.88
CA GLU A 82 11.78 -74.30 -9.17
C GLU A 82 11.62 -72.88 -9.73
N LYS A 83 10.79 -72.70 -10.77
CA LYS A 83 10.46 -71.37 -11.32
C LYS A 83 9.85 -70.44 -10.28
N ARG A 84 9.00 -70.97 -9.39
CA ARG A 84 8.41 -70.19 -8.30
C ARG A 84 9.47 -69.75 -7.29
N SER A 85 10.42 -70.62 -6.95
CA SER A 85 11.54 -70.30 -6.05
C SER A 85 12.47 -69.25 -6.66
N GLU A 86 12.79 -69.39 -7.94
CA GLU A 86 13.61 -68.42 -8.69
C GLU A 86 12.91 -67.06 -8.79
N THR A 87 11.64 -67.06 -9.20
CA THR A 87 10.81 -65.84 -9.26
C THR A 87 10.68 -65.19 -7.88
N GLN A 88 10.55 -65.99 -6.80
CA GLN A 88 10.48 -65.46 -5.44
C GLN A 88 11.81 -64.79 -5.04
N SER A 89 12.95 -65.43 -5.31
CA SER A 89 14.27 -64.85 -5.05
C SER A 89 14.51 -63.57 -5.85
N GLU A 90 14.10 -63.52 -7.12
CA GLU A 90 14.17 -62.30 -7.94
C GLU A 90 13.26 -61.18 -7.40
N MET A 91 12.05 -61.53 -6.96
CA MET A 91 11.10 -60.57 -6.39
C MET A 91 11.61 -60.02 -5.04
N GLU A 92 12.24 -60.85 -4.21
CA GLU A 92 12.87 -60.42 -2.96
C GLU A 92 14.06 -59.49 -3.21
N ALA A 93 14.92 -59.82 -4.19
CA ALA A 93 16.02 -58.96 -4.62
C ALA A 93 15.52 -57.60 -5.16
N LYS A 94 14.52 -57.62 -6.05
CA LYS A 94 13.88 -56.39 -6.57
C LYS A 94 13.21 -55.57 -5.46
N ARG A 95 12.59 -56.22 -4.47
CA ARG A 95 11.99 -55.51 -3.32
C ARG A 95 13.07 -54.82 -2.48
N ALA A 96 14.18 -55.49 -2.21
CA ALA A 96 15.30 -54.90 -1.47
C ALA A 96 15.91 -53.70 -2.22
N GLU A 97 16.10 -53.82 -3.54
CA GLU A 97 16.60 -52.72 -4.38
C GLU A 97 15.63 -51.53 -4.42
N VAL A 98 14.33 -51.79 -4.64
CA VAL A 98 13.30 -50.75 -4.62
C VAL A 98 13.23 -50.08 -3.25
N GLN A 99 13.33 -50.84 -2.16
CA GLN A 99 13.34 -50.28 -0.81
C GLN A 99 14.55 -49.36 -0.59
N GLY A 100 15.76 -49.77 -0.99
CA GLY A 100 16.95 -48.93 -0.92
C GLY A 100 16.81 -47.63 -1.72
N ASN A 101 16.31 -47.72 -2.95
CA ASN A 101 16.07 -46.55 -3.80
C ASN A 101 15.02 -45.58 -3.20
N VAL A 102 13.99 -46.12 -2.54
CA VAL A 102 12.97 -45.31 -1.86
C VAL A 102 13.56 -44.60 -0.63
N GLU A 103 14.39 -45.27 0.16
CA GLU A 103 15.08 -44.69 1.32
C GLU A 103 16.07 -43.60 0.91
N GLU A 104 16.87 -43.83 -0.14
CA GLU A 104 17.79 -42.82 -0.69
C GLU A 104 17.03 -41.59 -1.21
N ARG A 105 15.99 -41.79 -2.04
CA ARG A 105 15.16 -40.68 -2.52
C ARG A 105 14.49 -39.92 -1.39
N ARG A 106 14.07 -40.61 -0.34
CA ARG A 106 13.49 -39.97 0.84
C ARG A 106 14.52 -39.10 1.55
N ALA A 107 15.73 -39.61 1.79
CA ALA A 107 16.81 -38.84 2.39
C ALA A 107 17.19 -37.61 1.56
N GLU A 108 17.29 -37.75 0.23
CA GLU A 108 17.55 -36.62 -0.66
C GLU A 108 16.43 -35.56 -0.62
N MET A 109 15.17 -35.98 -0.62
CA MET A 109 14.04 -35.06 -0.53
C MET A 109 14.01 -34.35 0.82
N GLU A 110 14.30 -35.03 1.93
CA GLU A 110 14.40 -34.42 3.26
C GLU A 110 15.53 -33.40 3.32
N ALA A 111 16.70 -33.71 2.73
CA ALA A 111 17.82 -32.77 2.64
C ALA A 111 17.48 -31.53 1.78
N LYS A 112 16.91 -31.72 0.59
CA LYS A 112 16.47 -30.62 -0.29
C LYS A 112 15.40 -29.76 0.37
N LYS A 113 14.48 -30.38 1.11
CA LYS A 113 13.44 -29.67 1.85
C LYS A 113 14.05 -28.80 2.95
N ALA A 114 14.99 -29.34 3.73
CA ALA A 114 15.69 -28.58 4.77
C ALA A 114 16.50 -27.40 4.18
N GLU A 115 17.20 -27.62 3.06
CA GLU A 115 17.93 -26.56 2.36
C GLU A 115 16.98 -25.47 1.84
N LEU A 116 15.86 -25.85 1.23
CA LEU A 116 14.86 -24.91 0.73
C LEU A 116 14.21 -24.12 1.87
N GLU A 117 13.90 -24.76 3.00
CA GLU A 117 13.38 -24.09 4.19
C GLU A 117 14.40 -23.07 4.73
N ALA A 118 15.68 -23.44 4.84
CA ALA A 118 16.76 -22.54 5.26
C ALA A 118 16.87 -21.32 4.32
N ASN A 119 16.96 -21.54 3.01
CA ASN A 119 17.04 -20.48 2.01
C ASN A 119 15.81 -19.56 2.03
N MET A 120 14.61 -20.11 2.26
CA MET A 120 13.39 -19.31 2.37
C MET A 120 13.38 -18.44 3.63
N THR A 121 13.90 -18.94 4.76
CA THR A 121 14.00 -18.15 5.99
C THR A 121 15.03 -17.02 5.86
N GLU A 122 16.19 -17.30 5.27
CA GLU A 122 17.23 -16.29 5.02
C GLU A 122 16.73 -15.20 4.07
N ARG A 123 16.12 -15.59 2.94
CA ARG A 123 15.56 -14.65 1.98
C ARG A 123 14.45 -13.79 2.58
N ARG A 124 13.61 -14.34 3.47
CA ARG A 124 12.61 -13.55 4.20
C ARG A 124 13.26 -12.54 5.12
N ALA A 125 14.29 -12.93 5.88
CA ALA A 125 15.00 -12.02 6.77
C ALA A 125 15.68 -10.88 5.99
N GLU A 126 16.34 -11.19 4.88
CA GLU A 126 17.00 -10.20 4.01
C GLU A 126 15.97 -9.23 3.39
N LEU A 127 14.81 -9.73 2.95
CA LEU A 127 13.76 -8.89 2.40
C LEU A 127 13.16 -7.95 3.45
N GLU A 128 12.94 -8.41 4.68
CA GLU A 128 12.45 -7.53 5.76
C GLU A 128 13.50 -6.47 6.14
N ALA A 129 14.78 -6.83 6.23
CA ALA A 129 15.86 -5.87 6.46
C ALA A 129 15.91 -4.80 5.35
N LYS A 130 15.88 -5.20 4.07
CA LYS A 130 15.84 -4.27 2.93
C LYS A 130 14.59 -3.39 2.91
N LYS A 131 13.44 -3.92 3.35
CA LYS A 131 12.21 -3.12 3.45
C LYS A 131 12.35 -2.03 4.51
N GLU A 132 12.91 -2.32 5.68
CA GLU A 132 13.11 -1.34 6.74
C GLU A 132 14.16 -0.28 6.36
N GLU A 133 15.27 -0.68 5.74
CA GLU A 133 16.26 0.25 5.21
C GLU A 133 15.64 1.17 4.14
N ARG A 134 14.88 0.60 3.19
CA ARG A 134 14.20 1.39 2.16
C ARG A 134 13.15 2.33 2.76
N ARG A 135 12.41 1.89 3.78
CA ARG A 135 11.40 2.70 4.48
C ARG A 135 12.06 3.90 5.18
N THR A 136 13.17 3.69 5.88
CA THR A 136 13.91 4.77 6.55
C THR A 136 14.52 5.75 5.53
N ALA A 137 15.17 5.26 4.48
CA ALA A 137 15.73 6.10 3.42
C ALA A 137 14.66 6.97 2.72
N ILE A 138 13.49 6.41 2.42
CA ILE A 138 12.37 7.17 1.83
C ILE A 138 11.88 8.26 2.79
N LYS A 139 11.75 7.95 4.09
CA LYS A 139 11.32 8.94 5.11
C LYS A 139 12.29 10.11 5.19
N GLU A 140 13.59 9.83 5.23
CA GLU A 140 14.63 10.87 5.26
C GLU A 140 14.64 11.73 4.00
N GLU A 141 14.52 11.11 2.82
CA GLU A 141 14.48 11.83 1.55
C GLU A 141 13.22 12.72 1.46
N MET A 142 12.06 12.21 1.87
CA MET A 142 10.83 12.99 1.94
C MET A 142 10.96 14.18 2.90
N ALA A 143 11.54 13.97 4.08
CA ALA A 143 11.78 15.04 5.05
C ALA A 143 12.71 16.12 4.47
N LYS A 144 13.79 15.72 3.77
CA LYS A 144 14.71 16.65 3.10
C LYS A 144 14.00 17.48 2.02
N ARG A 145 13.22 16.83 1.14
CA ARG A 145 12.45 17.50 0.08
C ARG A 145 11.42 18.47 0.66
N ALA A 146 10.72 18.06 1.71
CA ALA A 146 9.78 18.91 2.44
C ALA A 146 10.48 20.16 3.00
N ARG A 147 11.58 19.99 3.77
CA ARG A 147 12.34 21.11 4.34
C ARG A 147 12.82 22.09 3.26
N ALA A 148 13.32 21.59 2.12
CA ALA A 148 13.76 22.44 1.02
C ALA A 148 12.59 23.19 0.32
N TYR A 149 11.40 22.60 0.27
CA TYR A 149 10.20 23.30 -0.20
C TYR A 149 9.75 24.39 0.77
N ILE A 150 9.76 24.07 2.07
CA ILE A 150 9.40 24.99 3.15
C ILE A 150 10.35 26.19 3.18
N ASP A 151 11.66 25.97 3.17
CA ASP A 151 12.66 27.04 3.16
C ASP A 151 12.46 28.04 2.01
N ARG A 152 12.20 27.53 0.80
CA ARG A 152 11.86 28.38 -0.36
C ARG A 152 10.59 29.18 -0.15
N THR A 153 9.61 28.62 0.56
CA THR A 153 8.33 29.28 0.84
C THR A 153 8.49 30.34 1.92
N VAL A 154 9.23 30.04 2.99
CA VAL A 154 9.58 31.00 4.06
C VAL A 154 10.30 32.21 3.46
N LYS A 155 11.34 32.00 2.65
CA LYS A 155 12.06 33.09 1.97
C LYS A 155 11.15 33.99 1.12
N ARG A 156 10.12 33.44 0.49
CA ARG A 156 9.13 34.23 -0.28
C ARG A 156 8.26 35.09 0.63
N PHE A 157 7.85 34.57 1.79
CA PHE A 157 7.09 35.34 2.78
C PHE A 157 7.95 36.42 3.43
N GLU A 158 9.19 36.12 3.80
CA GLU A 158 10.15 37.11 4.32
C GLU A 158 10.34 38.26 3.33
N ALA A 159 10.56 37.95 2.04
CA ALA A 159 10.68 38.97 1.00
C ALA A 159 9.37 39.75 0.76
N ALA A 160 8.20 39.16 1.02
CA ALA A 160 6.93 39.87 0.97
C ALA A 160 6.76 40.83 2.17
N ILE A 161 7.05 40.35 3.38
CA ILE A 161 7.03 41.13 4.63
C ILE A 161 7.97 42.33 4.50
N GLU A 162 9.19 42.13 4.01
CA GLU A 162 10.18 43.20 3.82
C GLU A 162 9.68 44.27 2.84
N ARG A 163 9.10 43.86 1.70
CA ARG A 163 8.53 44.82 0.73
C ARG A 163 7.38 45.65 1.33
N ILE A 164 6.54 45.05 2.18
CA ILE A 164 5.46 45.78 2.85
C ILE A 164 6.03 46.72 3.92
N ASN A 165 7.04 46.31 4.68
CA ASN A 165 7.75 47.20 5.63
C ASN A 165 8.31 48.44 4.93
N VAL A 166 8.98 48.27 3.79
CA VAL A 166 9.47 49.39 2.98
C VAL A 166 8.32 50.30 2.53
N ALA A 167 7.18 49.73 2.15
CA ALA A 167 5.99 50.52 1.79
C ALA A 167 5.44 51.30 2.99
N ILE A 168 5.33 50.68 4.18
CA ILE A 168 4.92 51.35 5.42
C ILE A 168 5.83 52.54 5.69
N THR A 169 7.16 52.36 5.71
CA THR A 169 8.10 53.45 5.97
C THR A 169 7.98 54.60 4.97
N ARG A 170 7.69 54.31 3.70
CA ARG A 170 7.45 55.35 2.68
C ARG A 170 6.18 56.15 2.96
N VAL A 171 5.09 55.48 3.33
CA VAL A 171 3.82 56.15 3.64
C VAL A 171 3.94 56.95 4.93
N GLU A 172 4.59 56.41 5.98
CA GLU A 172 4.90 57.15 7.22
C GLU A 172 5.69 58.43 6.94
N SER A 173 6.75 58.34 6.13
CA SER A 173 7.53 59.51 5.74
C SER A 173 6.69 60.54 4.96
N ARG A 174 5.74 60.08 4.13
CA ARG A 174 4.84 60.98 3.39
C ARG A 174 3.83 61.66 4.31
N ILE A 175 3.26 60.92 5.26
CA ILE A 175 2.36 61.47 6.29
C ILE A 175 3.09 62.54 7.10
N ALA A 176 4.31 62.24 7.59
CA ALA A 176 5.10 63.21 8.36
C ALA A 176 5.34 64.51 7.57
N LYS A 177 5.74 64.41 6.29
CA LYS A 177 5.92 65.58 5.43
C LYS A 177 4.63 66.40 5.26
N ILE A 178 3.49 65.74 5.09
CA ILE A 178 2.19 66.43 4.97
C ILE A 178 1.83 67.13 6.27
N GLN A 179 2.05 66.48 7.43
CA GLN A 179 1.80 67.09 8.73
C GLN A 179 2.70 68.32 8.98
N ASP A 180 3.94 68.29 8.49
CA ASP A 180 4.90 69.40 8.60
C ASP A 180 4.57 70.56 7.64
N GLU A 181 4.21 70.27 6.38
CA GLU A 181 3.99 71.27 5.32
C GLU A 181 2.54 71.80 5.28
N HIS A 182 1.56 71.00 5.70
CA HIS A 182 0.12 71.22 5.54
C HIS A 182 -0.66 70.76 6.78
N SER A 183 -0.49 71.48 7.89
CA SER A 183 -1.07 71.15 9.20
C SER A 183 -2.61 71.00 9.22
N GLU A 184 -3.30 71.55 8.22
CA GLU A 184 -4.74 71.50 8.02
C GLU A 184 -5.25 70.17 7.45
N ILE A 185 -4.37 69.35 6.85
CA ILE A 185 -4.75 68.07 6.25
C ILE A 185 -4.85 66.98 7.33
N ASP A 186 -6.05 66.42 7.52
CA ASP A 186 -6.26 65.32 8.47
C ASP A 186 -5.65 64.01 7.94
N THR A 187 -4.67 63.50 8.68
CA THR A 187 -3.92 62.27 8.39
C THR A 187 -4.24 61.14 9.38
N THR A 188 -5.25 61.32 10.24
CA THR A 188 -5.61 60.38 11.31
C THR A 188 -6.02 59.01 10.77
N GLU A 189 -6.89 58.98 9.77
CA GLU A 189 -7.37 57.72 9.19
C GLU A 189 -6.25 56.94 8.47
N ALA A 190 -5.46 57.63 7.65
CA ALA A 190 -4.29 57.03 6.99
C ALA A 190 -3.30 56.42 8.01
N SER A 191 -3.07 57.09 9.14
CA SER A 191 -2.22 56.61 10.23
C SER A 191 -2.80 55.37 10.91
N SER A 192 -4.11 55.34 11.15
CA SER A 192 -4.81 54.16 11.71
C SER A 192 -4.66 52.91 10.83
N PHE A 193 -4.77 53.08 9.50
CA PHE A 193 -4.52 51.99 8.57
C PHE A 193 -3.06 51.49 8.60
N LEU A 194 -2.08 52.36 8.80
CA LEU A 194 -0.67 51.94 8.96
C LEU A 194 -0.46 51.15 10.25
N GLU A 195 -1.06 51.55 11.36
CA GLU A 195 -0.99 50.78 12.61
C GLU A 195 -1.61 49.39 12.44
N THR A 196 -2.72 49.30 11.70
CA THR A 196 -3.31 48.01 11.33
C THR A 196 -2.33 47.19 10.48
N ALA A 197 -1.70 47.78 9.47
CA ALA A 197 -0.73 47.10 8.62
C ALA A 197 0.46 46.54 9.43
N LYS A 198 1.02 47.33 10.36
CA LYS A 198 2.11 46.92 11.25
C LYS A 198 1.70 45.76 12.16
N SER A 199 0.51 45.83 12.75
CA SER A 199 -0.04 44.77 13.58
C SER A 199 -0.18 43.46 12.80
N GLN A 200 -0.71 43.51 11.57
CA GLN A 200 -0.84 42.36 10.68
C GLN A 200 0.53 41.79 10.26
N LEU A 201 1.54 42.62 9.99
CA LEU A 201 2.90 42.15 9.72
C LEU A 201 3.54 41.47 10.92
N SER A 202 3.34 41.99 12.13
CA SER A 202 3.81 41.36 13.36
C SER A 202 3.19 39.96 13.52
N GLN A 203 1.88 39.83 13.29
CA GLN A 203 1.20 38.52 13.30
C GLN A 203 1.72 37.58 12.21
N ALA A 204 1.99 38.08 11.00
CA ALA A 204 2.61 37.31 9.93
C ALA A 204 4.00 36.78 10.32
N GLN A 205 4.84 37.61 10.96
CA GLN A 205 6.16 37.20 11.44
C GLN A 205 6.07 36.13 12.53
N VAL A 206 5.14 36.29 13.49
CA VAL A 206 4.89 35.28 14.53
C VAL A 206 4.45 33.96 13.92
N SER A 207 3.44 33.97 13.04
CA SER A 207 2.96 32.77 12.36
C SER A 207 4.08 32.11 11.54
N LEU A 208 4.86 32.89 10.79
CA LEU A 208 5.99 32.39 10.01
C LEU A 208 7.08 31.75 10.88
N SER A 209 7.38 32.31 12.05
CA SER A 209 8.36 31.75 12.99
C SER A 209 7.95 30.38 13.55
N SER A 210 6.64 30.07 13.55
CA SER A 210 6.10 28.79 14.03
C SER A 210 6.22 27.65 13.01
N VAL A 211 6.55 27.95 11.74
CA VAL A 211 6.61 26.96 10.65
C VAL A 211 7.57 25.81 10.98
N ASN A 212 8.78 26.10 11.47
CA ASN A 212 9.75 25.05 11.77
C ASN A 212 9.22 24.06 12.83
N THR A 213 8.56 24.57 13.88
CA THR A 213 7.93 23.73 14.90
C THR A 213 6.81 22.88 14.32
N ALA A 214 5.97 23.45 13.45
CA ALA A 214 4.91 22.70 12.76
C ALA A 214 5.48 21.59 11.88
N VAL A 215 6.60 21.84 11.21
CA VAL A 215 7.27 20.86 10.34
C VAL A 215 7.84 19.70 11.13
N GLU A 216 8.57 19.96 12.22
CA GLU A 216 9.10 18.89 13.05
C GLU A 216 7.97 18.07 13.71
N THR A 217 6.88 18.74 14.12
CA THR A 217 5.67 18.06 14.63
C THR A 217 5.05 17.15 13.56
N ALA A 218 4.94 17.63 12.32
CA ALA A 218 4.39 16.83 11.23
C ALA A 218 5.29 15.65 10.85
N LEU A 219 6.60 15.82 10.86
CA LEU A 219 7.55 14.74 10.55
C LEU A 219 7.60 13.66 11.62
N ALA A 220 7.33 14.01 12.87
CA ALA A 220 7.31 13.08 14.00
C ALA A 220 5.98 12.29 14.12
N SER A 221 4.96 12.61 13.32
CA SER A 221 3.66 11.95 13.44
C SER A 221 3.63 10.55 12.80
N GLU A 222 2.65 9.74 13.19
CA GLU A 222 2.43 8.41 12.60
C GLU A 222 2.06 8.49 11.11
N ASN A 223 1.33 9.56 10.73
CA ASN A 223 0.92 9.85 9.36
C ASN A 223 1.45 11.22 8.93
N PRO A 224 2.75 11.34 8.58
CA PRO A 224 3.37 12.63 8.31
C PRO A 224 2.67 13.43 7.23
N LYS A 225 2.09 12.77 6.23
CA LYS A 225 1.37 13.41 5.12
C LYS A 225 0.16 14.21 5.61
N ASP A 226 -0.70 13.60 6.40
CA ASP A 226 -1.94 14.22 6.89
C ASP A 226 -1.64 15.29 7.95
N SER A 227 -0.63 15.05 8.79
CA SER A 227 -0.14 16.05 9.74
C SER A 227 0.46 17.26 9.04
N PHE A 228 1.19 17.06 7.94
CA PHE A 228 1.75 18.17 7.16
C PHE A 228 0.65 19.03 6.52
N GLU A 229 -0.39 18.38 5.98
CA GLU A 229 -1.53 19.09 5.39
C GLU A 229 -2.35 19.85 6.43
N SER A 230 -2.51 19.33 7.65
CA SER A 230 -3.30 20.00 8.70
C SER A 230 -2.52 21.09 9.44
N THR A 231 -1.23 20.88 9.71
CA THR A 231 -0.44 21.81 10.55
C THR A 231 0.34 22.83 9.71
N VAL A 232 1.28 22.37 8.88
CA VAL A 232 2.19 23.24 8.12
C VAL A 232 1.43 24.10 7.11
N LYS A 233 0.49 23.51 6.37
CA LYS A 233 -0.34 24.24 5.41
C LYS A 233 -1.21 25.30 6.10
N SER A 234 -1.75 24.99 7.27
CA SER A 234 -2.57 25.95 8.02
C SER A 234 -1.76 27.17 8.45
N VAL A 235 -0.54 26.98 8.95
CA VAL A 235 0.36 28.08 9.31
C VAL A 235 0.67 28.95 8.09
N PHE A 236 0.91 28.35 6.92
CA PHE A 236 1.16 29.13 5.70
C PHE A 236 -0.07 29.89 5.20
N GLU A 237 -1.27 29.32 5.27
CA GLU A 237 -2.50 30.03 4.88
C GLU A 237 -2.83 31.17 5.85
N GLU A 238 -2.54 31.00 7.14
CA GLU A 238 -2.66 32.07 8.13
C GLU A 238 -1.65 33.19 7.87
N THR A 239 -0.36 32.86 7.71
CA THR A 239 0.69 33.82 7.34
C THR A 239 0.33 34.59 6.07
N LYS A 240 -0.16 33.90 5.05
CA LYS A 240 -0.62 34.49 3.79
C LYS A 240 -1.79 35.44 3.99
N THR A 241 -2.74 35.10 4.85
CA THR A 241 -3.87 35.96 5.19
C THR A 241 -3.37 37.25 5.84
N TYR A 242 -2.49 37.16 6.83
CA TYR A 242 -1.90 38.33 7.48
C TYR A 242 -1.11 39.22 6.52
N VAL A 243 -0.27 38.64 5.65
CA VAL A 243 0.48 39.40 4.63
C VAL A 243 -0.47 40.13 3.66
N LYS A 244 -1.56 39.48 3.23
CA LYS A 244 -2.56 40.11 2.37
C LYS A 244 -3.30 41.25 3.07
N SER A 245 -3.72 41.03 4.31
CA SER A 245 -4.39 42.05 5.13
C SER A 245 -3.48 43.26 5.35
N ALA A 246 -2.21 43.02 5.70
CA ALA A 246 -1.22 44.09 5.85
C ALA A 246 -1.07 44.93 4.56
N HIS A 247 -0.93 44.27 3.41
CA HIS A 247 -0.86 44.94 2.13
C HIS A 247 -2.12 45.76 1.83
N SER A 248 -3.32 45.21 2.06
CA SER A 248 -4.59 45.92 1.87
C SER A 248 -4.62 47.18 2.72
N SER A 249 -4.27 47.10 4.01
CA SER A 249 -4.25 48.26 4.90
C SER A 249 -3.23 49.33 4.45
N VAL A 250 -2.10 48.96 3.85
CA VAL A 250 -1.19 49.96 3.24
C VAL A 250 -1.85 50.67 2.05
N VAL A 251 -2.58 49.93 1.20
CA VAL A 251 -3.32 50.53 0.08
C VAL A 251 -4.43 51.46 0.59
N ASP A 252 -5.18 51.04 1.60
CA ASP A 252 -6.25 51.83 2.22
C ASP A 252 -5.68 53.11 2.85
N SER A 253 -4.53 53.02 3.51
CA SER A 253 -3.80 54.18 4.04
C SER A 253 -3.44 55.19 2.94
N VAL A 254 -2.89 54.73 1.81
CA VAL A 254 -2.56 55.59 0.66
C VAL A 254 -3.81 56.22 0.04
N SER A 255 -4.90 55.45 -0.06
CA SER A 255 -6.17 55.94 -0.61
C SER A 255 -6.80 57.02 0.28
N SER A 256 -6.84 56.78 1.59
CA SER A 256 -7.33 57.74 2.59
C SER A 256 -6.48 59.02 2.56
N LEU A 257 -5.15 58.89 2.55
CA LEU A 257 -4.24 60.05 2.46
C LEU A 257 -4.47 60.87 1.18
N LYS A 258 -4.70 60.21 0.04
CA LYS A 258 -5.01 60.90 -1.22
C LYS A 258 -6.34 61.65 -1.13
N ALA A 259 -7.37 61.04 -0.54
CA ALA A 259 -8.67 61.68 -0.36
C ALA A 259 -8.58 62.91 0.55
N SER A 260 -7.83 62.83 1.66
CA SER A 260 -7.59 63.99 2.54
C SER A 260 -6.93 65.15 1.81
N ILE A 261 -5.94 64.87 0.94
CA ILE A 261 -5.26 65.91 0.15
C ILE A 261 -6.24 66.55 -0.86
N GLU A 262 -7.02 65.76 -1.59
CA GLU A 262 -7.97 66.28 -2.58
C GLU A 262 -9.03 67.18 -1.93
N ASN A 263 -9.57 66.75 -0.78
CA ASN A 263 -10.58 67.52 -0.04
C ASN A 263 -10.04 68.83 0.55
N SER A 264 -8.73 68.94 0.75
CA SER A 264 -8.08 70.16 1.26
C SER A 264 -7.77 71.19 0.19
N ARG A 265 -7.86 70.79 -1.10
CA ARG A 265 -7.57 71.69 -2.21
C ARG A 265 -8.69 72.73 -2.31
N PRO A 266 -8.38 74.05 -2.27
CA PRO A 266 -9.40 75.06 -2.47
C PRO A 266 -10.05 74.88 -3.85
N GLU A 267 -11.37 74.94 -3.93
CA GLU A 267 -12.08 74.87 -5.22
C GLU A 267 -11.55 75.99 -6.11
N GLU A 268 -10.84 75.58 -7.17
CA GLU A 268 -10.34 76.49 -8.18
C GLU A 268 -11.59 77.17 -8.79
N PRO A 269 -11.70 78.51 -8.74
CA PRO A 269 -12.90 79.20 -9.19
C PRO A 269 -13.17 78.75 -10.62
N ALA A 270 -14.38 78.24 -10.87
CA ALA A 270 -14.81 77.82 -12.19
C ALA A 270 -14.46 78.93 -13.17
N ASN A 271 -13.48 78.66 -14.04
CA ASN A 271 -13.02 79.63 -15.01
C ASN A 271 -14.12 79.70 -16.08
N ASP A 272 -15.14 80.53 -15.82
CA ASP A 272 -16.22 80.92 -16.74
C ASP A 272 -15.69 81.83 -17.88
N ASP A 273 -14.40 81.70 -18.21
CA ASP A 273 -13.78 82.39 -19.33
C ASP A 273 -14.16 81.67 -20.64
N ASP A 274 -15.27 82.14 -21.18
CA ASP A 274 -15.25 82.81 -22.48
C ASP A 274 -15.15 81.90 -23.71
N ASN A 275 -16.26 81.22 -24.03
CA ASN A 275 -16.57 80.78 -25.39
C ASN A 275 -17.45 81.84 -26.09
N SER A 276 -16.94 83.07 -26.23
CA SER A 276 -17.54 84.12 -27.07
C SER A 276 -16.67 84.47 -28.28
N SER A 277 -16.53 83.52 -29.21
CA SER A 277 -15.94 83.75 -30.54
C SER A 277 -16.39 82.60 -31.43
N GLU A 278 -17.12 82.73 -32.54
CA GLU A 278 -17.22 83.78 -33.55
C GLU A 278 -18.57 83.66 -34.29
N GLU A 279 -19.37 84.72 -34.33
CA GLU A 279 -20.24 85.01 -35.47
C GLU A 279 -19.46 85.94 -36.41
N ASN A 280 -19.16 85.47 -37.62
CA ASN A 280 -18.88 86.28 -38.81
C ASN A 280 -19.32 85.51 -40.05
#